data_AF-A0A3D1WCS1-F1
#
_entry.id   AF-A0A3D1WCS1-F1
#
_cell.length_a   1.000
_cell.length_b   1.000
_cell.length_c   1.000
_cell.angle_alpha   90.00
_cell.angle_beta   90.00
_cell.angle_gamma   90.00
#
_symmetry.space_group_name_H-M   'P 1'
#
loop_
_entity.id
_entity.type
_entity.pdbx_description
1 polymer ?
#
loop_
_entity_poly.entity_id
_entity_poly.type
_entity_poly.pdbx_seq_one_letter_code
_entity_poly.pdbx_strand_id
1 'polypeptide(L)'
;MTEAPRFALYFAPQPISKLSQLGDAWIGRLAELPEFRYALEKLGLDVDRLHRITQHPRRYGFHATLKAPFHLAKGHTPDMLLKSVEDFARTESSFALSSLSVSKLDDFLALVTHEHSGHLNAFASRCVTTFDTFRREITAQEIARRRQKTLSPQEDAMMLRWGYPYVLDCYRFHLTLTDSLSETDAAFCQQILTAAVQVFNAELLRGVCVDAITVFEEPHTGADFRPIFRAPLKPLGRLIYVVGASGVGKDSLLQWARSSVSRPTQFLFTRRVVTRMVHGDYELHEALGEAEFNTLASAGAFAMQWEAHGHQYGIRSDIDDALREAKTVIVNGSRAHLPIAQAQYPHLEVVHIVAPAAILDERLQRRGRETAVQVAARRERDANSQIPLPIACEISNAGTIDVAGRQLLQFLENNASPTLPIDPQ
;
A
#
# COMPACT_ATOMS: atom_id res chain seq x y z
N MET A 1 -2.29 20.89 39.87
CA MET A 1 -2.01 19.48 39.52
C MET A 1 -2.01 19.41 38.01
N THR A 2 -0.91 19.00 37.38
CA THR A 2 -0.85 18.84 35.92
C THR A 2 -1.81 17.72 35.51
N GLU A 3 -2.68 18.00 34.55
CA GLU A 3 -3.61 17.02 34.00
C GLU A 3 -2.81 15.85 33.40
N ALA A 4 -3.28 14.61 33.58
CA ALA A 4 -2.58 13.42 33.08
C ALA A 4 -2.44 13.46 31.55
N PRO A 5 -1.37 12.87 30.97
CA PRO A 5 -1.19 12.86 29.52
C PRO A 5 -2.34 12.13 28.81
N ARG A 6 -2.52 12.44 27.53
CA ARG A 6 -3.41 11.70 26.61
C ARG A 6 -2.60 10.96 25.58
N PHE A 7 -3.05 9.76 25.24
CA PHE A 7 -2.45 8.93 24.20
C PHE A 7 -3.43 8.78 23.04
N ALA A 8 -2.91 8.66 21.83
CA ALA A 8 -3.69 8.36 20.64
C ALA A 8 -2.96 7.35 19.77
N LEU A 9 -3.72 6.55 19.03
CA LEU A 9 -3.17 5.60 18.06
C LEU A 9 -3.51 6.08 16.67
N TYR A 10 -2.49 6.38 15.88
CA TYR A 10 -2.63 6.98 14.58
C TYR A 10 -1.93 6.15 13.51
N PHE A 11 -2.46 6.19 12.29
CA PHE A 11 -1.63 6.04 11.11
C PHE A 11 -0.89 7.38 10.90
N ALA A 12 0.43 7.32 10.80
CA ALA A 12 1.26 8.44 10.40
C ALA A 12 2.21 7.94 9.30
N PRO A 13 2.41 8.69 8.20
CA PRO A 13 3.34 8.29 7.15
C PRO A 13 4.73 7.99 7.69
N GLN A 14 5.48 7.12 6.99
CA GLN A 14 6.84 6.77 7.39
C GLN A 14 7.69 8.04 7.56
N PRO A 15 8.43 8.19 8.69
CA PRO A 15 9.29 9.35 8.90
C PRO A 15 10.22 9.56 7.72
N ILE A 16 10.45 10.82 7.35
CA ILE A 16 11.35 11.23 6.26
C ILE A 16 10.82 10.84 4.85
N SER A 17 9.70 10.12 4.73
CA SER A 17 9.04 9.94 3.42
C SER A 17 8.61 11.29 2.84
N LYS A 18 8.54 11.38 1.50
CA LYS A 18 8.06 12.58 0.79
C LYS A 18 6.67 13.01 1.28
N LEU A 19 5.78 12.05 1.54
CA LEU A 19 4.44 12.30 2.08
C LEU A 19 4.48 12.88 3.51
N SER A 20 5.33 12.35 4.40
CA SER A 20 5.50 12.89 5.76
C SER A 20 5.98 14.33 5.72
N GLN A 21 7.04 14.61 4.95
CA GLN A 21 7.64 15.95 4.90
C GLN A 21 6.67 16.98 4.32
N LEU A 22 5.99 16.66 3.22
CA LEU A 22 5.00 17.55 2.61
C LEU A 22 3.78 17.75 3.52
N GLY A 23 3.32 16.70 4.19
CA GLY A 23 2.22 16.79 5.15
C GLY A 23 2.57 17.68 6.35
N ASP A 24 3.74 17.48 6.96
CA ASP A 24 4.20 18.29 8.09
C ASP A 24 4.47 19.75 7.68
N ALA A 25 4.98 19.99 6.48
CA ALA A 25 5.10 21.34 5.92
C ALA A 25 3.74 22.00 5.71
N TRP A 26 2.80 21.29 5.10
CA TRP A 26 1.46 21.79 4.80
C TRP A 26 0.69 22.23 6.06
N ILE A 27 0.69 21.39 7.11
CA ILE A 27 0.02 21.73 8.37
C ILE A 27 0.81 22.74 9.21
N GLY A 28 2.02 23.09 8.78
CA GLY A 28 2.85 24.12 9.41
C GLY A 28 3.73 23.65 10.56
N ARG A 29 4.04 22.34 10.67
CA ARG A 29 5.08 21.83 11.57
C ARG A 29 6.51 22.07 11.03
N LEU A 30 6.64 22.24 9.72
CA LEU A 30 7.89 22.62 9.05
C LEU A 30 7.81 24.02 8.42
N ALA A 31 6.88 24.87 8.85
CA ALA A 31 6.66 26.20 8.26
C ALA A 31 7.88 27.13 8.37
N GLU A 32 8.76 26.90 9.34
CA GLU A 32 9.99 27.68 9.56
C GLU A 32 11.12 27.33 8.57
N LEU A 33 10.97 26.26 7.77
CA LEU A 33 11.94 25.88 6.73
C LEU A 33 11.70 26.71 5.45
N PRO A 34 12.65 27.57 5.03
CA PRO A 34 12.47 28.49 3.90
C PRO A 34 12.08 27.80 2.59
N GLU A 35 12.61 26.62 2.32
CA GLU A 35 12.35 25.84 1.11
C GLU A 35 10.88 25.41 0.99
N PHE A 36 10.24 25.04 2.10
CA PHE A 36 8.84 24.62 2.11
C PHE A 36 7.90 25.82 2.01
N ARG A 37 8.21 26.90 2.73
CA ARG A 37 7.46 28.17 2.59
C ARG A 37 7.49 28.66 1.15
N TYR A 38 8.67 28.75 0.57
CA TYR A 38 8.86 29.18 -0.82
C TYR A 38 8.15 28.28 -1.83
N ALA A 39 8.16 26.96 -1.62
CA ALA A 39 7.43 26.02 -2.47
C ALA A 39 5.91 26.26 -2.44
N LEU A 40 5.33 26.51 -1.27
CA LEU A 40 3.89 26.80 -1.13
C LEU A 40 3.53 28.18 -1.72
N GLU A 41 4.36 29.19 -1.51
CA GLU A 41 4.17 30.53 -2.09
C GLU A 41 4.22 30.50 -3.63
N LYS A 42 5.08 29.65 -4.21
CA LYS A 42 5.11 29.43 -5.68
C LYS A 42 3.83 28.83 -6.24
N LEU A 43 3.04 28.14 -5.43
CA LEU A 43 1.70 27.64 -5.80
C LEU A 43 0.62 28.73 -5.68
N GLY A 44 1.00 29.98 -5.37
CA GLY A 44 0.09 31.10 -5.19
C GLY A 44 -0.66 31.07 -3.86
N LEU A 45 -0.19 30.30 -2.88
CA LEU A 45 -0.79 30.25 -1.54
C LEU A 45 -0.26 31.36 -0.65
N ASP A 46 -1.17 32.05 0.03
CA ASP A 46 -0.86 32.85 1.21
C ASP A 46 -0.59 31.89 2.39
N VAL A 47 0.69 31.70 2.69
CA VAL A 47 1.16 30.77 3.74
C VAL A 47 0.71 31.21 5.13
N ASP A 48 0.61 32.52 5.39
CA ASP A 48 0.16 33.02 6.69
C ASP A 48 -1.34 32.76 6.89
N ARG A 49 -2.14 32.86 5.82
CA ARG A 49 -3.55 32.42 5.85
C ARG A 49 -3.67 30.92 6.01
N LEU A 50 -2.87 30.11 5.30
CA LEU A 50 -2.85 28.66 5.46
C LEU A 50 -2.50 28.28 6.91
N HIS A 51 -1.52 28.98 7.51
CA HIS A 51 -1.14 28.79 8.90
C HIS A 51 -2.29 29.10 9.87
N ARG A 52 -3.20 30.03 9.56
CA ARG A 52 -4.37 30.30 10.42
C ARG A 52 -5.42 29.20 10.39
N ILE A 53 -5.56 28.48 9.27
CA ILE A 53 -6.55 27.42 9.06
C ILE A 53 -5.96 26.00 9.19
N THR A 54 -4.80 25.86 9.83
CA THR A 54 -4.15 24.56 10.07
C THR A 54 -3.82 24.34 11.54
N GLN A 55 -4.45 25.08 12.46
CA GLN A 55 -4.11 25.06 13.89
C GLN A 55 -4.39 23.68 14.51
N HIS A 56 -5.57 23.10 14.31
CA HIS A 56 -5.86 21.77 14.86
C HIS A 56 -5.03 20.67 14.19
N PRO A 57 -4.98 20.52 12.85
CA PRO A 57 -4.15 19.48 12.24
C PRO A 57 -2.68 19.62 12.63
N ARG A 58 -2.13 20.84 12.78
CA ARG A 58 -0.76 21.05 13.28
C ARG A 58 -0.57 20.53 14.68
N ARG A 59 -1.50 20.81 15.59
CA ARG A 59 -1.41 20.36 16.97
C ARG A 59 -1.40 18.83 17.06
N TYR A 60 -2.20 18.15 16.25
CA TYR A 60 -2.24 16.68 16.25
C TYR A 60 -1.13 16.03 15.41
N GLY A 61 -0.60 16.74 14.42
CA GLY A 61 0.38 16.23 13.46
C GLY A 61 -0.27 15.63 12.22
N PHE A 62 0.53 15.38 11.20
CA PHE A 62 0.02 14.82 9.94
C PHE A 62 -0.28 13.32 10.10
N HIS A 63 -1.55 13.00 10.28
CA HIS A 63 -1.98 11.66 10.70
C HIS A 63 -3.40 11.35 10.25
N ALA A 64 -3.76 10.05 10.28
CA ALA A 64 -5.14 9.58 10.29
C ALA A 64 -5.45 8.86 11.62
N THR A 65 -6.63 9.11 12.19
CA THR A 65 -6.99 8.52 13.49
C THR A 65 -7.33 7.03 13.35
N LEU A 66 -6.73 6.17 14.20
CA LEU A 66 -7.14 4.77 14.41
C LEU A 66 -7.85 4.59 15.75
N LYS A 67 -7.31 5.21 16.81
CA LYS A 67 -7.98 5.41 18.11
C LYS A 67 -7.77 6.85 18.56
N ALA A 68 -8.88 7.56 18.74
CA ALA A 68 -8.88 8.96 19.14
C ALA A 68 -8.23 9.15 20.53
N PRO A 69 -7.74 10.36 20.86
CA PRO A 69 -7.06 10.63 22.12
C PRO A 69 -7.84 10.19 23.37
N PHE A 70 -7.15 9.56 24.30
CA PHE A 70 -7.70 9.08 25.57
C PHE A 70 -6.71 9.21 26.72
N HIS A 71 -7.23 9.33 27.94
CA HIS A 71 -6.43 9.13 29.16
C HIS A 71 -6.38 7.66 29.52
N LEU A 72 -5.28 7.22 30.13
CA LEU A 72 -5.16 5.86 30.62
C LEU A 72 -6.14 5.58 31.77
N ALA A 73 -6.78 4.41 31.73
CA ALA A 73 -7.57 3.89 32.84
C ALA A 73 -6.68 3.57 34.05
N LYS A 74 -7.26 3.60 35.25
CA LYS A 74 -6.54 3.25 36.48
C LYS A 74 -5.94 1.84 36.37
N GLY A 75 -4.68 1.68 36.79
CA GLY A 75 -3.96 0.40 36.74
C GLY A 75 -3.23 0.12 35.42
N HIS A 76 -3.39 0.97 34.40
CA HIS A 76 -2.59 0.89 33.16
C HIS A 76 -1.47 1.93 33.17
N THR A 77 -0.33 1.59 32.58
CA THR A 77 0.82 2.49 32.40
C THR A 77 1.11 2.71 30.91
N PRO A 78 1.86 3.77 30.55
CA PRO A 78 2.30 3.97 29.17
C PRO A 78 3.05 2.76 28.62
N ASP A 79 3.96 2.15 29.38
CA ASP A 79 4.71 0.96 28.95
C ASP A 79 3.81 -0.22 28.60
N MET A 80 2.74 -0.45 29.38
CA MET A 80 1.76 -1.51 29.07
C MET A 80 1.04 -1.23 27.74
N LEU A 81 0.69 0.03 27.48
CA LEU A 81 0.08 0.43 26.21
C LEU A 81 1.06 0.21 25.06
N LEU A 82 2.30 0.70 25.17
CA LEU A 82 3.32 0.55 24.12
C LEU A 82 3.59 -0.92 23.82
N LYS A 83 3.70 -1.76 24.86
CA LYS A 83 3.91 -3.20 24.69
C LYS A 83 2.72 -3.87 24.00
N SER A 84 1.50 -3.53 24.40
CA SER A 84 0.29 -4.06 23.78
C SER A 84 0.17 -3.65 22.31
N VAL A 85 0.55 -2.41 21.96
CA VAL A 85 0.59 -1.93 20.58
C VAL A 85 1.64 -2.68 19.76
N GLU A 86 2.82 -2.93 20.32
CA GLU A 86 3.87 -3.73 19.68
C GLU A 86 3.39 -5.15 19.37
N ASP A 87 2.80 -5.83 20.36
CA ASP A 87 2.34 -7.21 20.20
C ASP A 87 1.18 -7.31 19.21
N PHE A 88 0.25 -6.36 19.24
CA PHE A 88 -0.83 -6.26 18.24
C PHE A 88 -0.27 -6.06 16.82
N ALA A 89 0.67 -5.13 16.65
CA ALA A 89 1.27 -4.83 15.35
C ALA A 89 1.96 -6.06 14.71
N ARG A 90 2.55 -6.96 15.52
CA ARG A 90 3.12 -8.23 15.04
C ARG A 90 2.09 -9.22 14.50
N THR A 91 0.82 -9.07 14.86
CA THR A 91 -0.27 -9.93 14.37
C THR A 91 -0.97 -9.38 13.13
N GLU A 92 -0.84 -8.08 12.89
CA GLU A 92 -1.45 -7.37 11.78
C GLU A 92 -0.48 -7.24 10.60
N SER A 93 -0.99 -7.32 9.38
CA SER A 93 -0.21 -7.15 8.17
C SER A 93 -0.38 -5.75 7.61
N SER A 94 0.69 -5.21 7.05
CA SER A 94 0.67 -3.95 6.31
C SER A 94 -0.21 -4.10 5.08
N PHE A 95 -0.84 -3.02 4.65
CA PHE A 95 -1.68 -3.01 3.46
C PHE A 95 -1.65 -1.65 2.77
N ALA A 96 -1.80 -1.67 1.44
CA ALA A 96 -1.90 -0.46 0.65
C ALA A 96 -3.29 0.17 0.80
N LEU A 97 -3.34 1.50 0.83
CA LEU A 97 -4.58 2.26 0.72
C LEU A 97 -5.01 2.31 -0.75
N SER A 98 -6.26 1.96 -1.05
CA SER A 98 -6.84 2.20 -2.36
C SER A 98 -7.20 3.69 -2.50
N SER A 99 -6.75 4.29 -3.60
CA SER A 99 -7.21 5.60 -4.11
C SER A 99 -7.29 6.74 -3.08
N LEU A 100 -6.14 7.11 -2.49
CA LEU A 100 -6.02 8.31 -1.65
C LEU A 100 -6.01 9.57 -2.52
N SER A 101 -6.84 10.55 -2.17
CA SER A 101 -6.93 11.82 -2.90
C SER A 101 -7.28 12.98 -1.97
N VAL A 102 -7.10 14.21 -2.45
CA VAL A 102 -7.60 15.40 -1.76
C VAL A 102 -9.11 15.53 -1.98
N SER A 103 -9.86 15.68 -0.89
CA SER A 103 -11.29 15.97 -0.95
C SER A 103 -11.74 16.87 0.21
N LYS A 104 -12.91 17.47 0.05
CA LYS A 104 -13.58 18.18 1.14
C LYS A 104 -14.39 17.18 1.95
N LEU A 105 -14.04 17.06 3.23
CA LEU A 105 -14.76 16.27 4.21
C LEU A 105 -15.58 17.23 5.06
N ASP A 106 -16.89 17.25 4.86
CA ASP A 106 -17.82 18.24 5.43
C ASP A 106 -17.39 19.68 5.12
N ASP A 107 -16.75 20.38 6.06
CA ASP A 107 -16.30 21.76 5.90
C ASP A 107 -14.78 21.94 5.85
N PHE A 108 -13.98 20.88 5.88
CA PHE A 108 -12.51 20.95 5.84
C PHE A 108 -11.90 20.11 4.72
N LEU A 109 -10.63 20.36 4.37
CA LEU A 109 -9.89 19.55 3.39
C LEU A 109 -9.14 18.43 4.09
N ALA A 110 -9.12 17.26 3.45
CA ALA A 110 -8.37 16.10 3.92
C ALA A 110 -7.93 15.21 2.75
N LEU A 111 -6.92 14.38 2.99
CA LEU A 111 -6.68 13.20 2.16
C LEU A 111 -7.64 12.10 2.58
N VAL A 112 -8.44 11.57 1.65
CA VAL A 112 -9.47 10.55 1.91
C VAL A 112 -9.33 9.37 0.96
N THR A 113 -9.79 8.20 1.39
CA THR A 113 -9.97 7.04 0.51
C THR A 113 -11.37 7.10 -0.10
N HIS A 114 -11.50 6.99 -1.43
CA HIS A 114 -12.80 7.05 -2.10
C HIS A 114 -13.61 5.76 -2.03
N GLU A 115 -12.96 4.63 -1.73
CA GLU A 115 -13.61 3.34 -1.60
C GLU A 115 -13.73 2.94 -0.13
N HIS A 116 -14.82 2.26 0.21
CA HIS A 116 -14.94 1.57 1.48
C HIS A 116 -14.01 0.37 1.50
N SER A 117 -12.77 0.57 1.94
CA SER A 117 -11.85 -0.53 2.20
C SER A 117 -12.32 -1.28 3.45
N GLY A 118 -13.00 -2.41 3.24
CA GLY A 118 -13.45 -3.29 4.32
C GLY A 118 -12.29 -3.73 5.22
N HIS A 119 -11.09 -3.91 4.64
CA HIS A 119 -9.88 -4.24 5.39
C HIS A 119 -9.42 -3.09 6.30
N LEU A 120 -9.36 -1.86 5.77
CA LEU A 120 -8.99 -0.67 6.55
C LEU A 120 -9.97 -0.41 7.70
N ASN A 121 -11.27 -0.49 7.42
CA ASN A 121 -12.30 -0.30 8.44
C ASN A 121 -12.25 -1.39 9.51
N ALA A 122 -12.00 -2.64 9.12
CA ALA A 122 -11.81 -3.75 10.06
C ALA A 122 -10.55 -3.55 10.92
N PHE A 123 -9.44 -3.09 10.34
CA PHE A 123 -8.22 -2.77 11.06
C PHE A 123 -8.43 -1.65 12.08
N ALA A 124 -9.05 -0.53 11.68
CA ALA A 124 -9.40 0.56 12.59
C ALA A 124 -10.34 0.09 13.72
N SER A 125 -11.32 -0.75 13.40
CA SER A 125 -12.23 -1.34 14.39
C SER A 125 -11.49 -2.22 15.40
N ARG A 126 -10.53 -3.04 14.96
CA ARG A 126 -9.67 -3.83 15.85
C ARG A 126 -8.81 -2.94 16.73
N CYS A 127 -8.27 -1.84 16.22
CA CYS A 127 -7.55 -0.85 17.04
C CYS A 127 -8.46 -0.27 18.14
N VAL A 128 -9.68 0.16 17.80
CA VAL A 128 -10.61 0.73 18.78
C VAL A 128 -10.96 -0.29 19.87
N THR A 129 -11.36 -1.49 19.46
CA THR A 129 -11.86 -2.54 20.36
C THR A 129 -10.76 -3.17 21.22
N THR A 130 -9.58 -3.46 20.66
CA THR A 130 -8.45 -4.07 21.38
C THR A 130 -7.91 -3.15 22.46
N PHE A 131 -7.73 -1.86 22.13
CA PHE A 131 -7.09 -0.91 23.04
C PHE A 131 -8.09 -0.18 23.94
N ASP A 132 -9.38 -0.54 23.94
CA ASP A 132 -10.36 0.15 24.80
C ASP A 132 -10.13 -0.11 26.29
N THR A 133 -9.55 -1.25 26.66
CA THR A 133 -9.16 -1.55 28.06
C THR A 133 -8.23 -0.49 28.65
N PHE A 134 -7.40 0.16 27.82
CA PHE A 134 -6.49 1.21 28.26
C PHE A 134 -7.18 2.55 28.46
N ARG A 135 -8.38 2.77 27.91
CA ARG A 135 -9.07 4.06 27.95
C ARG A 135 -9.84 4.21 29.25
N ARG A 136 -9.64 5.34 29.94
CA ARG A 136 -10.53 5.80 31.02
C ARG A 136 -11.92 6.10 30.47
N GLU A 137 -12.95 5.71 31.22
CA GLU A 137 -14.33 6.06 30.90
C GLU A 137 -14.53 7.57 30.67
N ILE A 138 -15.41 7.89 29.74
CA ILE A 138 -15.73 9.27 29.41
C ILE A 138 -16.57 9.89 30.54
N THR A 139 -16.23 11.11 30.95
CA THR A 139 -16.94 11.81 32.02
C THR A 139 -18.21 12.49 31.51
N ALA A 140 -19.14 12.79 32.42
CA ALA A 140 -20.35 13.56 32.11
C ALA A 140 -20.04 14.92 31.46
N GLN A 141 -18.95 15.58 31.89
CA GLN A 141 -18.51 16.85 31.31
C GLN A 141 -18.01 16.69 29.87
N GLU A 142 -17.24 15.65 29.59
CA GLU A 142 -16.78 15.35 28.22
C GLU A 142 -17.94 14.95 27.31
N ILE A 143 -18.93 14.20 27.81
CA ILE A 143 -20.17 13.87 27.10
C ILE A 143 -20.91 15.17 26.74
N ALA A 144 -21.16 16.04 27.72
CA ALA A 144 -21.87 17.30 27.50
C ALA A 144 -21.15 18.19 26.48
N ARG A 145 -19.82 18.28 26.57
CA ARG A 145 -18.98 19.02 25.59
C ARG A 145 -19.11 18.46 24.18
N ARG A 146 -19.09 17.13 24.00
CA ARG A 146 -19.19 16.50 22.67
C ARG A 146 -20.57 16.68 22.05
N ARG A 147 -21.64 16.62 22.86
CA ARG A 147 -23.03 16.85 22.42
C ARG A 147 -23.37 18.31 22.11
N GLN A 148 -22.44 19.25 22.31
CA GLN A 148 -22.58 20.62 21.78
C GLN A 148 -22.59 20.62 20.24
N LYS A 149 -21.93 19.63 19.61
CA LYS A 149 -22.13 19.32 18.19
C LYS A 149 -23.33 18.37 18.06
N THR A 150 -24.15 18.58 17.04
CA THR A 150 -25.24 17.66 16.72
C THR A 150 -24.65 16.31 16.29
N LEU A 151 -24.79 15.30 17.13
CA LEU A 151 -24.44 13.92 16.82
C LEU A 151 -25.70 13.16 16.41
N SER A 152 -25.58 12.32 15.39
CA SER A 152 -26.60 11.32 15.09
C SER A 152 -26.74 10.32 16.26
N PRO A 153 -27.87 9.59 16.38
CA PRO A 153 -28.03 8.58 17.41
C PRO A 153 -26.93 7.50 17.40
N GLN A 154 -26.41 7.16 16.21
CA GLN A 154 -25.34 6.17 16.06
C GLN A 154 -24.00 6.72 16.55
N GLU A 155 -23.64 7.95 16.19
CA GLU A 155 -22.43 8.62 16.65
C GLU A 155 -22.45 8.83 18.18
N ASP A 156 -23.60 9.17 18.75
CA ASP A 156 -23.76 9.30 20.21
C ASP A 156 -23.57 7.95 20.91
N ALA A 157 -24.13 6.87 20.36
CA ALA A 157 -23.90 5.52 20.87
C ALA A 157 -22.42 5.10 20.79
N MET A 158 -21.73 5.44 19.69
CA MET A 158 -20.28 5.23 19.57
C MET A 158 -19.49 6.04 20.60
N MET A 159 -19.84 7.30 20.81
CA MET A 159 -19.21 8.15 21.81
C MET A 159 -19.39 7.62 23.23
N LEU A 160 -20.59 7.20 23.62
CA LEU A 160 -20.85 6.66 24.95
C LEU A 160 -20.08 5.36 25.19
N ARG A 161 -20.01 4.48 24.19
CA ARG A 161 -19.36 3.18 24.32
C ARG A 161 -17.83 3.26 24.23
N TRP A 162 -17.31 4.00 23.25
CA TRP A 162 -15.89 3.99 22.86
C TRP A 162 -15.16 5.31 23.18
N GLY A 163 -15.85 6.29 23.74
CA GLY A 163 -15.29 7.61 24.05
C GLY A 163 -15.10 8.54 22.85
N TYR A 164 -15.48 8.11 21.63
CA TYR A 164 -15.35 8.88 20.39
C TYR A 164 -16.48 8.56 19.39
N PRO A 165 -17.12 9.56 18.76
CA PRO A 165 -18.28 9.33 17.88
C PRO A 165 -17.95 8.70 16.53
N TYR A 166 -16.77 8.97 15.96
CA TYR A 166 -16.42 8.57 14.59
C TYR A 166 -15.57 7.29 14.56
N VAL A 167 -16.09 6.21 15.16
CA VAL A 167 -15.48 4.86 15.17
C VAL A 167 -16.43 3.81 14.60
N LEU A 168 -15.89 2.63 14.29
CA LEU A 168 -16.65 1.48 13.76
C LEU A 168 -17.45 1.89 12.51
N ASP A 169 -18.78 1.74 12.55
CA ASP A 169 -19.66 2.07 11.43
C ASP A 169 -19.67 3.57 11.08
N CYS A 170 -19.22 4.43 12.01
CA CYS A 170 -19.07 5.87 11.79
C CYS A 170 -17.63 6.25 11.40
N TYR A 171 -16.75 5.27 11.17
CA TYR A 171 -15.35 5.51 10.84
C TYR A 171 -15.18 6.01 9.40
N ARG A 172 -14.39 7.06 9.23
CA ARG A 172 -13.96 7.59 7.93
C ARG A 172 -12.45 7.83 7.99
N PHE A 173 -11.68 7.09 7.22
CA PHE A 173 -10.24 7.31 7.13
C PHE A 173 -9.95 8.65 6.45
N HIS A 174 -9.16 9.50 7.11
CA HIS A 174 -8.73 10.76 6.53
C HIS A 174 -7.44 11.29 7.19
N LEU A 175 -6.61 12.00 6.42
CA LEU A 175 -5.53 12.84 6.93
C LEU A 175 -5.93 14.31 6.79
N THR A 176 -6.17 14.99 7.90
CA THR A 176 -6.67 16.37 7.91
C THR A 176 -5.63 17.34 7.36
N LEU A 177 -6.03 18.14 6.36
CA LEU A 177 -5.18 19.16 5.73
C LEU A 177 -5.52 20.57 6.21
N THR A 178 -6.75 20.83 6.64
CA THR A 178 -7.18 22.14 7.17
C THR A 178 -8.13 21.97 8.36
N ASP A 179 -8.28 23.04 9.12
CA ASP A 179 -9.45 23.29 9.97
C ASP A 179 -10.71 23.49 9.10
N SER A 180 -11.84 23.75 9.77
CA SER A 180 -13.08 24.17 9.12
C SER A 180 -12.84 25.39 8.22
N LEU A 181 -13.32 25.30 6.98
CA LEU A 181 -13.30 26.37 5.98
C LEU A 181 -14.62 27.14 5.94
N SER A 182 -15.54 26.92 6.88
CA SER A 182 -16.86 27.56 6.90
C SER A 182 -16.80 29.09 6.97
N GLU A 183 -15.76 29.64 7.59
CA GLU A 183 -15.50 31.09 7.70
C GLU A 183 -14.48 31.61 6.67
N THR A 184 -14.07 30.76 5.73
CA THR A 184 -13.07 31.10 4.71
C THR A 184 -13.74 31.53 3.42
N ASP A 185 -13.24 32.60 2.78
CA ASP A 185 -13.80 33.06 1.50
C ASP A 185 -13.61 32.02 0.38
N ALA A 186 -14.54 32.00 -0.57
CA ALA A 186 -14.59 30.99 -1.62
C ALA A 186 -13.35 31.02 -2.54
N ALA A 187 -12.76 32.19 -2.78
CA ALA A 187 -11.58 32.31 -3.63
C ALA A 187 -10.37 31.64 -2.97
N PHE A 188 -10.17 31.88 -1.68
CA PHE A 188 -9.10 31.23 -0.92
C PHE A 188 -9.35 29.72 -0.74
N CYS A 189 -10.60 29.30 -0.51
CA CYS A 189 -10.96 27.87 -0.49
C CYS A 189 -10.56 27.17 -1.79
N GLN A 190 -10.84 27.80 -2.94
CA GLN A 190 -10.49 27.25 -4.25
C GLN A 190 -8.98 27.22 -4.46
N GLN A 191 -8.26 28.27 -4.03
CA GLN A 191 -6.79 28.32 -4.10
C GLN A 191 -6.16 27.18 -3.29
N ILE A 192 -6.61 26.97 -2.06
CA ILE A 192 -6.09 25.90 -1.19
C ILE A 192 -6.40 24.52 -1.78
N LEU A 193 -7.62 24.31 -2.29
CA LEU A 193 -7.97 23.03 -2.92
C LEU A 193 -7.06 22.73 -4.11
N THR A 194 -6.86 23.71 -5.01
CA THR A 194 -5.98 23.57 -6.18
C THR A 194 -4.56 23.25 -5.75
N ALA A 195 -4.01 23.99 -4.78
CA ALA A 195 -2.65 23.75 -4.30
C ALA A 195 -2.52 22.41 -3.58
N ALA A 196 -3.52 21.99 -2.79
CA ALA A 196 -3.53 20.70 -2.13
C ALA A 196 -3.49 19.56 -3.16
N VAL A 197 -4.29 19.63 -4.24
CA VAL A 197 -4.27 18.62 -5.32
C VAL A 197 -2.91 18.57 -6.03
N GLN A 198 -2.24 19.71 -6.19
CA GLN A 198 -0.91 19.78 -6.80
C GLN A 198 0.18 19.20 -5.89
N VAL A 199 0.16 19.54 -4.60
CA VAL A 199 1.11 19.05 -3.58
C VAL A 199 0.92 17.55 -3.33
N PHE A 200 -0.33 17.14 -3.09
CA PHE A 200 -0.73 15.76 -2.82
C PHE A 200 -1.28 15.10 -4.09
N ASN A 201 -0.46 15.09 -5.13
CA ASN A 201 -0.84 14.54 -6.44
C ASN A 201 -0.93 13.01 -6.44
N ALA A 202 -1.54 12.46 -7.49
CA ALA A 202 -1.78 11.02 -7.63
C ALA A 202 -0.51 10.16 -7.66
N GLU A 203 0.65 10.72 -8.02
CA GLU A 203 1.92 10.00 -7.99
C GLU A 203 2.44 9.85 -6.56
N LEU A 204 2.46 10.94 -5.78
CA LEU A 204 2.84 10.92 -4.37
C LEU A 204 1.93 10.01 -3.55
N LEU A 205 0.63 10.05 -3.82
CA LEU A 205 -0.37 9.28 -3.09
C LEU A 205 -0.49 7.84 -3.58
N ARG A 206 0.21 7.47 -4.66
CA ARG A 206 0.22 6.10 -5.17
C ARG A 206 0.94 5.20 -4.18
N GLY A 207 0.23 4.17 -3.72
CA GLY A 207 0.86 3.13 -2.93
C GLY A 207 1.23 3.53 -1.51
N VAL A 208 0.51 4.50 -0.95
CA VAL A 208 0.61 4.78 0.49
C VAL A 208 0.14 3.55 1.25
N CYS A 209 1.02 3.01 2.09
CA CYS A 209 0.74 1.83 2.89
C CYS A 209 0.46 2.22 4.34
N VAL A 210 -0.53 1.58 4.95
CA VAL A 210 -0.61 1.48 6.40
C VAL A 210 0.38 0.41 6.83
N ASP A 211 1.54 0.85 7.30
CA ASP A 211 2.69 0.00 7.61
C ASP A 211 3.05 -0.01 9.11
N ALA A 212 2.40 0.84 9.91
CA ALA A 212 2.62 0.93 11.35
C ALA A 212 1.40 1.52 12.07
N ILE A 213 1.34 1.24 13.38
CA ILE A 213 0.57 2.05 14.33
C ILE A 213 1.57 2.96 15.05
N THR A 214 1.31 4.26 15.03
CA THR A 214 2.12 5.24 15.75
C THR A 214 1.35 5.72 16.97
N VAL A 215 1.94 5.54 18.14
CA VAL A 215 1.45 6.08 19.40
C VAL A 215 1.90 7.53 19.51
N PHE A 216 0.93 8.42 19.64
CA PHE A 216 1.17 9.83 19.94
C PHE A 216 0.82 10.12 21.39
N GLU A 217 1.59 10.98 22.02
CA GLU A 217 1.34 11.51 23.35
C GLU A 217 1.10 13.01 23.27
N GLU A 218 0.09 13.47 23.99
CA GLU A 218 -0.03 14.84 24.43
C GLU A 218 0.35 14.91 25.91
N PRO A 219 1.46 15.57 26.26
CA PRO A 219 2.01 15.54 27.62
C PRO A 219 1.12 16.28 28.64
N HIS A 220 0.41 17.32 28.21
CA HIS A 220 -0.59 18.03 29.00
C HIS A 220 -1.62 18.66 28.06
N THR A 221 -2.84 18.91 28.56
CA THR A 221 -3.92 19.50 27.77
C THR A 221 -3.46 20.78 27.05
N GLY A 222 -3.69 20.81 25.74
CA GLY A 222 -3.34 21.93 24.88
C GLY A 222 -1.97 21.84 24.22
N ALA A 223 -1.10 20.93 24.66
CA ALA A 223 0.17 20.67 23.98
C ALA A 223 -0.03 20.04 22.59
N ASP A 224 1.03 20.08 21.79
CA ASP A 224 1.11 19.29 20.56
C ASP A 224 1.19 17.80 20.88
N PHE A 225 0.45 17.00 20.12
CA PHE A 225 0.64 15.56 20.10
C PHE A 225 1.93 15.24 19.36
N ARG A 226 2.78 14.41 19.97
CA ARG A 226 4.08 14.01 19.42
C ARG A 226 4.16 12.49 19.32
N PRO A 227 4.75 11.95 18.24
CA PRO A 227 4.98 10.51 18.16
C PRO A 227 5.98 10.10 19.25
N ILE A 228 5.62 9.10 20.04
CA ILE A 228 6.50 8.54 21.10
C ILE A 228 6.90 7.10 20.82
N PHE A 229 6.16 6.39 19.97
CA PHE A 229 6.44 5.02 19.60
C PHE A 229 5.80 4.69 18.25
N ARG A 230 6.51 3.97 17.39
CA ARG A 230 5.99 3.51 16.10
C ARG A 230 6.16 2.00 16.03
N ALA A 231 5.06 1.27 16.09
CA ALA A 231 5.05 -0.18 15.98
C ALA A 231 4.81 -0.59 14.52
N PRO A 232 5.84 -1.10 13.81
CA PRO A 232 5.67 -1.57 12.44
C PRO A 232 4.74 -2.78 12.42
N LEU A 233 3.80 -2.79 11.47
CA LEU A 233 3.01 -3.97 11.14
C LEU A 233 3.90 -5.00 10.43
N LYS A 234 3.45 -6.25 10.30
CA LYS A 234 4.16 -7.20 9.43
C LYS A 234 4.24 -6.61 8.02
N PRO A 235 5.41 -6.64 7.37
CA PRO A 235 5.53 -6.09 6.02
C PRO A 235 4.62 -6.84 5.05
N LEU A 236 4.11 -6.13 4.05
CA LEU A 236 3.41 -6.79 2.95
C LEU A 236 4.40 -7.69 2.20
N GLY A 237 3.94 -8.85 1.78
CA GLY A 237 4.69 -9.73 0.90
C GLY A 237 5.01 -9.05 -0.43
N ARG A 238 6.06 -9.55 -1.09
CA ARG A 238 6.52 -9.02 -2.37
C ARG A 238 5.85 -9.79 -3.50
N LEU A 239 5.29 -9.11 -4.49
CA LEU A 239 4.80 -9.73 -5.71
C LEU A 239 5.79 -9.49 -6.85
N ILE A 240 6.53 -10.52 -7.23
CA ILE A 240 7.52 -10.47 -8.30
C ILE A 240 6.88 -10.98 -9.59
N TYR A 241 6.75 -10.09 -10.58
CA TYR A 241 6.17 -10.42 -11.88
C TYR A 241 7.27 -10.58 -12.93
N VAL A 242 7.57 -11.83 -13.30
CA VAL A 242 8.67 -12.15 -14.20
C VAL A 242 8.18 -12.14 -15.64
N VAL A 243 8.77 -11.27 -16.46
CA VAL A 243 8.46 -11.10 -17.89
C VAL A 243 9.70 -11.31 -18.75
N GLY A 244 9.49 -11.52 -20.04
CA GLY A 244 10.58 -11.70 -21.01
C GLY A 244 10.08 -12.40 -22.27
N ALA A 245 10.90 -12.38 -23.32
CA ALA A 245 10.57 -12.98 -24.60
C ALA A 245 10.27 -14.48 -24.51
N SER A 246 9.59 -15.01 -25.53
CA SER A 246 9.48 -16.46 -25.63
C SER A 246 10.86 -17.09 -25.85
N GLY A 247 11.11 -18.25 -25.24
CA GLY A 247 12.40 -18.93 -25.37
C GLY A 247 13.55 -18.31 -24.56
N VAL A 248 13.32 -17.18 -23.86
CA VAL A 248 14.34 -16.53 -23.02
C VAL A 248 14.74 -17.36 -21.79
N GLY A 249 13.99 -18.42 -21.48
CA GLY A 249 14.32 -19.37 -20.41
C GLY A 249 13.71 -19.06 -19.05
N LYS A 250 12.62 -18.28 -18.98
CA LYS A 250 11.91 -17.95 -17.73
C LYS A 250 11.60 -19.17 -16.87
N ASP A 251 10.98 -20.21 -17.45
CA ASP A 251 10.56 -21.39 -16.68
C ASP A 251 11.75 -22.13 -16.08
N SER A 252 12.81 -22.32 -16.87
CA SER A 252 14.05 -22.95 -16.40
C SER A 252 14.70 -22.12 -15.29
N LEU A 253 14.73 -20.79 -15.45
CA LEU A 253 15.34 -19.88 -14.47
C LEU A 253 14.55 -19.87 -13.14
N LEU A 254 13.23 -19.85 -13.22
CA LEU A 254 12.34 -19.94 -12.06
C LEU A 254 12.47 -21.29 -11.35
N GLN A 255 12.61 -22.39 -12.09
CA GLN A 255 12.85 -23.71 -11.52
C GLN A 255 14.21 -23.79 -10.81
N TRP A 256 15.27 -23.21 -11.41
CA TRP A 256 16.59 -23.11 -10.79
C TRP A 256 16.51 -22.29 -9.50
N ALA A 257 15.86 -21.12 -9.53
CA ALA A 257 15.73 -20.26 -8.35
C ALA A 257 14.95 -20.95 -7.24
N ARG A 258 13.83 -21.61 -7.57
CA ARG A 258 13.04 -22.39 -6.61
C ARG A 258 13.84 -23.47 -5.89
N SER A 259 14.78 -24.09 -6.59
CA SER A 259 15.64 -25.14 -6.03
C SER A 259 16.81 -24.57 -5.20
N SER A 260 17.05 -23.26 -5.30
CA SER A 260 18.24 -22.60 -4.74
C SER A 260 17.93 -21.60 -3.62
N VAL A 261 16.66 -21.31 -3.33
CA VAL A 261 16.25 -20.39 -2.24
C VAL A 261 16.62 -20.92 -0.86
N SER A 262 17.17 -20.05 -0.02
CA SER A 262 17.62 -20.38 1.33
C SER A 262 16.46 -20.64 2.31
N ARG A 263 15.30 -20.01 2.09
CA ARG A 263 14.11 -20.10 2.96
C ARG A 263 12.87 -20.49 2.14
N PRO A 264 12.73 -21.75 1.72
CA PRO A 264 11.68 -22.15 0.77
C PRO A 264 10.26 -21.82 1.23
N THR A 265 9.99 -21.77 2.54
CA THR A 265 8.68 -21.42 3.10
C THR A 265 8.31 -19.94 2.96
N GLN A 266 9.28 -19.05 2.69
CA GLN A 266 9.03 -17.63 2.44
C GLN A 266 8.73 -17.32 0.96
N PHE A 267 8.93 -18.27 0.04
CA PHE A 267 8.74 -18.05 -1.39
C PHE A 267 7.56 -18.88 -1.92
N LEU A 268 6.60 -18.23 -2.56
CA LEU A 268 5.52 -18.88 -3.30
C LEU A 268 5.78 -18.73 -4.80
N PHE A 269 6.31 -19.77 -5.43
CA PHE A 269 6.36 -19.86 -6.89
C PHE A 269 5.00 -20.31 -7.42
N THR A 270 4.27 -19.41 -8.07
CA THR A 270 2.88 -19.67 -8.45
C THR A 270 2.76 -20.71 -9.55
N ARG A 271 1.62 -21.42 -9.55
CA ARG A 271 1.21 -22.31 -10.64
C ARG A 271 0.19 -21.56 -11.49
N ARG A 272 0.39 -21.55 -12.81
CA ARG A 272 -0.59 -20.98 -13.73
C ARG A 272 -1.69 -22.00 -13.98
N VAL A 273 -2.94 -21.58 -13.91
CA VAL A 273 -4.06 -22.37 -14.42
C VAL A 273 -4.21 -22.06 -15.91
N VAL A 274 -4.30 -23.07 -16.77
CA VAL A 274 -4.38 -22.88 -18.23
C VAL A 274 -5.41 -23.81 -18.85
N THR A 275 -6.21 -23.33 -19.81
CA THR A 275 -7.24 -24.14 -20.49
C THR A 275 -6.73 -25.04 -21.63
N ARG A 276 -5.42 -25.29 -21.70
CA ARG A 276 -4.82 -26.14 -22.75
C ARG A 276 -4.64 -27.58 -22.22
N MET A 277 -4.86 -28.57 -23.08
CA MET A 277 -4.54 -29.98 -22.79
C MET A 277 -3.02 -30.16 -22.61
N VAL A 278 -2.60 -30.89 -21.57
CA VAL A 278 -1.17 -31.05 -21.23
C VAL A 278 -0.49 -32.02 -22.20
N HIS A 279 0.60 -31.58 -22.83
CA HIS A 279 1.58 -32.45 -23.48
C HIS A 279 2.95 -32.29 -22.81
N GLY A 280 3.17 -33.04 -21.71
CA GLY A 280 4.49 -33.24 -21.08
C GLY A 280 4.79 -32.47 -19.78
N ASP A 281 5.70 -33.05 -18.99
CA ASP A 281 6.00 -32.79 -17.55
C ASP A 281 6.79 -31.50 -17.20
N TYR A 282 7.04 -30.60 -18.13
CA TYR A 282 8.09 -29.57 -17.94
C TYR A 282 7.61 -28.19 -17.47
N GLU A 283 6.30 -27.93 -17.38
CA GLU A 283 5.77 -26.64 -16.89
C GLU A 283 4.86 -26.84 -15.69
N LEU A 284 5.09 -26.10 -14.59
CA LEU A 284 4.23 -26.06 -13.41
C LEU A 284 2.92 -25.32 -13.72
N HIS A 285 1.98 -26.00 -14.38
CA HIS A 285 0.64 -25.49 -14.67
C HIS A 285 -0.45 -26.48 -14.24
N GLU A 286 -1.57 -25.95 -13.78
CA GLU A 286 -2.81 -26.68 -13.55
C GLU A 286 -3.63 -26.60 -14.84
N ALA A 287 -3.94 -27.72 -15.48
CA ALA A 287 -4.76 -27.74 -16.68
C ALA A 287 -6.22 -28.01 -16.33
N LEU A 288 -7.11 -27.13 -16.76
CA LEU A 288 -8.56 -27.25 -16.55
C LEU A 288 -9.30 -27.16 -17.88
N GLY A 289 -10.51 -27.72 -17.94
CA GLY A 289 -11.41 -27.44 -19.07
C GLY A 289 -11.90 -25.99 -19.04
N GLU A 290 -12.29 -25.44 -20.20
CA GLU A 290 -12.84 -24.07 -20.28
C GLU A 290 -14.07 -23.86 -19.37
N ALA A 291 -14.95 -24.87 -19.28
CA ALA A 291 -16.13 -24.80 -18.42
C ALA A 291 -15.77 -24.69 -16.93
N GLU A 292 -14.74 -25.41 -16.48
CA GLU A 292 -14.26 -25.38 -15.10
C GLU A 292 -13.55 -24.05 -14.81
N PHE A 293 -12.72 -23.58 -15.75
CA PHE A 293 -12.05 -22.29 -15.65
C PHE A 293 -13.07 -21.15 -15.49
N ASN A 294 -14.10 -21.10 -16.34
CA ASN A 294 -15.13 -20.07 -16.30
C ASN A 294 -15.95 -20.14 -14.99
N THR A 295 -16.18 -21.34 -14.46
CA THR A 295 -16.85 -21.53 -13.16
C THR A 295 -16.02 -20.91 -12.03
N LEU A 296 -14.72 -21.21 -12.00
CA LEU A 296 -13.79 -20.67 -11.00
C LEU A 296 -13.62 -19.15 -11.12
N ALA A 297 -13.55 -18.64 -12.35
CA ALA A 297 -13.49 -17.21 -12.61
C ALA A 297 -14.74 -16.48 -12.10
N SER A 298 -15.92 -17.03 -12.35
CA SER A 298 -17.20 -16.48 -11.86
C SER A 298 -17.31 -16.51 -10.33
N ALA A 299 -16.62 -17.45 -9.68
CA ALA A 299 -16.53 -17.55 -8.22
C ALA A 299 -15.44 -16.66 -7.60
N GLY A 300 -14.69 -15.89 -8.39
CA GLY A 300 -13.60 -15.02 -7.89
C GLY A 300 -12.35 -15.79 -7.45
N ALA A 301 -12.12 -17.00 -7.97
CA ALA A 301 -11.00 -17.86 -7.56
C ALA A 301 -9.64 -17.45 -8.16
N PHE A 302 -9.60 -16.41 -9.00
CA PHE A 302 -8.39 -15.91 -9.64
C PHE A 302 -8.07 -14.49 -9.19
N ALA A 303 -6.83 -14.28 -8.76
CA ALA A 303 -6.25 -12.97 -8.56
C ALA A 303 -5.99 -12.25 -9.90
N MET A 304 -5.52 -13.00 -10.89
CA MET A 304 -5.24 -12.49 -12.24
C MET A 304 -5.80 -13.45 -13.27
N GLN A 305 -6.33 -12.93 -14.36
CA GLN A 305 -6.84 -13.72 -15.47
C GLN A 305 -6.62 -13.02 -16.81
N TRP A 306 -6.21 -13.78 -17.82
CA TRP A 306 -6.03 -13.25 -19.17
C TRP A 306 -6.22 -14.33 -20.23
N GLU A 307 -6.47 -13.88 -21.46
CA GLU A 307 -6.51 -14.75 -22.63
C GLU A 307 -5.25 -14.53 -23.47
N ALA A 308 -4.65 -15.61 -23.95
CA ALA A 308 -3.56 -15.56 -24.93
C ALA A 308 -3.58 -16.81 -25.81
N HIS A 309 -3.38 -16.62 -27.12
CA HIS A 309 -3.29 -17.73 -28.08
C HIS A 309 -4.49 -18.70 -28.06
N GLY A 310 -5.71 -18.19 -27.83
CA GLY A 310 -6.93 -19.00 -27.76
C GLY A 310 -7.04 -19.86 -26.50
N HIS A 311 -6.22 -19.59 -25.47
CA HIS A 311 -6.32 -20.23 -24.16
C HIS A 311 -6.47 -19.18 -23.06
N GLN A 312 -7.20 -19.55 -22.02
CA GLN A 312 -7.33 -18.75 -20.81
C GLN A 312 -6.23 -19.14 -19.82
N TYR A 313 -5.75 -18.14 -19.09
CA TYR A 313 -4.72 -18.27 -18.07
C TYR A 313 -5.19 -17.59 -16.79
N GLY A 314 -4.89 -18.20 -15.65
CA GLY A 314 -5.24 -17.66 -14.34
C GLY A 314 -4.12 -17.85 -13.31
N ILE A 315 -4.00 -16.89 -12.39
CA ILE A 315 -3.27 -17.04 -11.13
C ILE A 315 -4.32 -17.09 -10.02
N ARG A 316 -4.28 -18.13 -9.19
CA ARG A 316 -5.22 -18.33 -8.08
C ARG A 316 -5.16 -17.16 -7.08
N SER A 317 -6.27 -16.91 -6.39
CA SER A 317 -6.37 -15.84 -5.38
C SER A 317 -5.61 -16.11 -4.08
N ASP A 318 -5.09 -17.34 -3.90
CA ASP A 318 -4.25 -17.74 -2.76
C ASP A 318 -2.95 -16.90 -2.66
N ILE A 319 -2.54 -16.23 -3.73
CA ILE A 319 -1.43 -15.28 -3.70
C ILE A 319 -1.68 -14.12 -2.73
N ASP A 320 -2.94 -13.69 -2.56
CA ASP A 320 -3.25 -12.57 -1.67
C ASP A 320 -3.03 -12.96 -0.22
N ASP A 321 -3.36 -14.20 0.16
CA ASP A 321 -3.06 -14.74 1.49
C ASP A 321 -1.54 -14.84 1.70
N ALA A 322 -0.80 -15.33 0.70
CA ALA A 322 0.65 -15.40 0.78
C ALA A 322 1.30 -14.01 0.92
N LEU A 323 0.80 -13.00 0.20
CA LEU A 323 1.24 -11.62 0.33
C LEU A 323 0.92 -11.08 1.74
N ARG A 324 -0.25 -11.37 2.31
CA ARG A 324 -0.58 -10.99 3.70
C ARG A 324 0.31 -11.70 4.73
N GLU A 325 0.79 -12.89 4.43
CA GLU A 325 1.76 -13.64 5.25
C GLU A 325 3.22 -13.17 5.06
N ALA A 326 3.45 -12.03 4.41
CA ALA A 326 4.77 -11.47 4.14
C ALA A 326 5.67 -12.38 3.26
N LYS A 327 5.08 -13.26 2.44
CA LYS A 327 5.84 -14.10 1.51
C LYS A 327 6.21 -13.34 0.24
N THR A 328 7.28 -13.76 -0.40
CA THR A 328 7.60 -13.36 -1.77
C THR A 328 6.86 -14.28 -2.74
N VAL A 329 5.86 -13.75 -3.43
CA VAL A 329 5.11 -14.44 -4.47
C VAL A 329 5.76 -14.17 -5.82
N ILE A 330 6.08 -15.22 -6.56
CA ILE A 330 6.74 -15.14 -7.87
C ILE A 330 5.76 -15.62 -8.93
N VAL A 331 5.33 -14.69 -9.78
CA VAL A 331 4.43 -14.93 -10.90
C VAL A 331 5.20 -14.96 -12.21
N ASN A 332 5.07 -16.06 -12.95
CA ASN A 332 5.56 -16.15 -14.32
C ASN A 332 4.55 -15.48 -15.27
N GLY A 333 4.82 -14.23 -15.58
CA GLY A 333 3.89 -13.34 -16.25
C GLY A 333 4.03 -13.25 -17.77
N SER A 334 3.12 -12.48 -18.37
CA SER A 334 3.14 -12.08 -19.77
C SER A 334 3.28 -10.57 -19.89
N ARG A 335 4.08 -10.11 -20.87
CA ARG A 335 4.24 -8.67 -21.15
C ARG A 335 2.92 -8.00 -21.50
N ALA A 336 2.05 -8.69 -22.25
CA ALA A 336 0.75 -8.16 -22.66
C ALA A 336 -0.22 -7.97 -21.49
N HIS A 337 -0.06 -8.73 -20.40
CA HIS A 337 -0.94 -8.65 -19.24
C HIS A 337 -0.35 -7.81 -18.09
N LEU A 338 0.91 -7.40 -18.19
CA LEU A 338 1.59 -6.61 -17.16
C LEU A 338 0.83 -5.32 -16.79
N PRO A 339 0.26 -4.51 -17.73
CA PRO A 339 -0.50 -3.32 -17.36
C PRO A 339 -1.72 -3.62 -16.47
N ILE A 340 -2.41 -4.74 -16.73
CA ILE A 340 -3.58 -5.17 -15.94
C ILE A 340 -3.13 -5.64 -14.56
N ALA A 341 -2.06 -6.44 -14.51
CA ALA A 341 -1.47 -6.87 -13.25
C ALA A 341 -1.00 -5.67 -12.41
N GLN A 342 -0.38 -4.64 -13.01
CA GLN A 342 0.06 -3.42 -12.31
C GLN A 342 -1.12 -2.58 -11.81
N ALA A 343 -2.24 -2.55 -12.53
CA ALA A 343 -3.44 -1.89 -12.06
C ALA A 343 -4.03 -2.58 -10.82
N GLN A 344 -4.00 -3.92 -10.79
CA GLN A 344 -4.50 -4.72 -9.66
C GLN A 344 -3.52 -4.76 -8.47
N TYR A 345 -2.23 -4.81 -8.77
CA TYR A 345 -1.13 -4.85 -7.80
C TYR A 345 -0.13 -3.72 -8.09
N PRO A 346 -0.42 -2.48 -7.65
CA PRO A 346 0.41 -1.30 -7.95
C PRO A 346 1.86 -1.40 -7.47
N HIS A 347 2.12 -2.30 -6.51
CA HIS A 347 3.44 -2.54 -5.90
C HIS A 347 4.18 -3.74 -6.48
N LEU A 348 3.68 -4.36 -7.54
CA LEU A 348 4.38 -5.50 -8.14
C LEU A 348 5.75 -5.06 -8.66
N GLU A 349 6.74 -5.90 -8.44
CA GLU A 349 8.11 -5.70 -8.91
C GLU A 349 8.31 -6.47 -10.21
N VAL A 350 8.58 -5.75 -11.30
CA VAL A 350 8.80 -6.36 -12.61
C VAL A 350 10.24 -6.84 -12.73
N VAL A 351 10.43 -8.13 -12.98
CA VAL A 351 11.73 -8.70 -13.36
C VAL A 351 11.71 -9.01 -14.84
N HIS A 352 12.58 -8.37 -15.61
CA HIS A 352 12.70 -8.56 -17.04
C HIS A 352 13.86 -9.51 -17.37
N ILE A 353 13.56 -10.67 -17.95
CA ILE A 353 14.58 -11.58 -18.46
C ILE A 353 14.82 -11.28 -19.94
N VAL A 354 16.08 -11.01 -20.29
CA VAL A 354 16.54 -10.71 -21.66
C VAL A 354 17.53 -11.74 -22.15
N ALA A 355 17.59 -11.96 -23.47
CA ALA A 355 18.68 -12.67 -24.12
C ALA A 355 18.84 -12.16 -25.56
N PRO A 356 20.05 -12.20 -26.14
CA PRO A 356 20.29 -11.85 -27.53
C PRO A 356 19.40 -12.66 -28.49
N ALA A 357 18.91 -12.02 -29.56
CA ALA A 357 18.03 -12.65 -30.55
C ALA A 357 18.62 -13.95 -31.11
N ALA A 358 19.91 -13.97 -31.45
CA ALA A 358 20.60 -15.16 -31.96
C ALA A 358 20.48 -16.38 -31.02
N ILE A 359 20.49 -16.16 -29.69
CA ILE A 359 20.37 -17.23 -28.68
C ILE A 359 18.91 -17.69 -28.55
N LEU A 360 17.94 -16.77 -28.62
CA LEU A 360 16.52 -17.11 -28.61
C LEU A 360 16.17 -18.01 -29.80
N ASP A 361 16.74 -17.70 -30.96
CA ASP A 361 16.51 -18.39 -32.23
C ASP A 361 16.97 -19.85 -32.16
N GLU A 362 18.20 -20.07 -31.70
CA GLU A 362 18.76 -21.41 -31.50
C GLU A 362 17.94 -22.23 -30.50
N ARG A 363 17.49 -21.61 -29.40
CA ARG A 363 16.67 -22.26 -28.36
C ARG A 363 15.27 -22.63 -28.86
N LEU A 364 14.63 -21.76 -29.63
CA LEU A 364 13.31 -22.02 -30.21
C LEU A 364 13.38 -23.12 -31.27
N GLN A 365 14.41 -23.11 -32.13
CA GLN A 365 14.63 -24.17 -33.12
C GLN A 365 14.87 -25.53 -32.45
N ARG A 366 15.67 -25.60 -31.38
CA ARG A 366 15.93 -26.85 -30.64
C ARG A 366 14.68 -27.44 -29.95
N ARG A 367 13.69 -26.62 -29.59
CA ARG A 367 12.46 -27.10 -28.95
C ARG A 367 11.54 -27.87 -29.91
N GLY A 368 11.67 -27.68 -31.23
CA GLY A 368 10.97 -28.47 -32.25
C GLY A 368 9.43 -28.41 -32.23
N ARG A 369 8.84 -27.45 -31.50
CA ARG A 369 7.38 -27.33 -31.29
C ARG A 369 6.68 -26.33 -32.23
N GLU A 370 7.43 -25.61 -33.07
CA GLU A 370 6.93 -24.49 -33.86
C GLU A 370 7.60 -24.47 -35.25
N THR A 371 6.85 -24.06 -36.28
CA THR A 371 7.37 -23.83 -37.64
C THR A 371 8.16 -22.51 -37.71
N ALA A 372 9.08 -22.38 -38.68
CA ALA A 372 9.90 -21.18 -38.86
C ALA A 372 9.07 -19.88 -39.00
N VAL A 373 7.88 -19.98 -39.60
CA VAL A 373 6.92 -18.87 -39.75
C VAL A 373 6.31 -18.46 -38.40
N GLN A 374 5.98 -19.42 -37.53
CA GLN A 374 5.46 -19.15 -36.19
C GLN A 374 6.53 -18.53 -35.28
N VAL A 375 7.79 -18.94 -35.43
CA VAL A 375 8.93 -18.34 -34.72
C VAL A 375 9.15 -16.89 -35.17
N ALA A 376 9.12 -16.60 -36.48
CA ALA A 376 9.27 -15.25 -37.02
C ALA A 376 8.14 -14.29 -36.58
N ALA A 377 6.88 -14.73 -36.66
CA ALA A 377 5.72 -13.94 -36.20
C ALA A 377 5.71 -13.70 -34.68
N ARG A 378 6.46 -14.50 -33.92
CA ARG A 378 6.66 -14.30 -32.47
C ARG A 378 7.75 -13.26 -32.19
N ARG A 379 8.81 -13.22 -33.01
CA ARG A 379 9.88 -12.21 -32.92
C ARG A 379 9.36 -10.80 -33.22
N GLU A 380 8.58 -10.62 -34.28
CA GLU A 380 8.03 -9.30 -34.62
C GLU A 380 7.15 -8.74 -33.51
N ARG A 381 6.32 -9.59 -32.88
CA ARG A 381 5.53 -9.19 -31.71
C ARG A 381 6.40 -8.90 -30.49
N ASP A 382 7.41 -9.72 -30.23
CA ASP A 382 8.31 -9.55 -29.08
C ASP A 382 9.21 -8.30 -29.21
N ALA A 383 9.58 -7.91 -30.43
CA ALA A 383 10.33 -6.70 -30.76
C ALA A 383 9.48 -5.43 -30.70
N ASN A 384 8.18 -5.52 -31.04
CA ASN A 384 7.24 -4.40 -30.97
C ASN A 384 6.55 -4.27 -29.60
N SER A 385 6.74 -5.22 -28.69
CA SER A 385 6.15 -5.18 -27.34
C SER A 385 7.05 -4.41 -26.38
N GLN A 386 6.70 -3.15 -26.12
CA GLN A 386 7.28 -2.38 -25.03
C GLN A 386 6.89 -2.97 -23.67
N ILE A 387 7.84 -2.97 -22.74
CA ILE A 387 7.59 -3.30 -21.34
C ILE A 387 7.35 -1.98 -20.60
N PRO A 388 6.19 -1.80 -19.96
CA PRO A 388 5.95 -0.66 -19.09
C PRO A 388 7.07 -0.55 -18.04
N LEU A 389 7.67 0.64 -17.95
CA LEU A 389 8.58 1.01 -16.87
C LEU A 389 7.74 1.38 -15.61
N PRO A 390 8.32 1.24 -14.39
CA PRO A 390 9.70 0.83 -14.10
C PRO A 390 9.91 -0.69 -14.11
N ILE A 391 11.11 -1.11 -14.50
CA ILE A 391 11.61 -2.48 -14.32
C ILE A 391 12.44 -2.51 -13.04
N ALA A 392 12.09 -3.38 -12.09
CA ALA A 392 12.80 -3.49 -10.81
C ALA A 392 14.15 -4.19 -10.96
N CYS A 393 14.25 -5.16 -11.89
CA CYS A 393 15.48 -5.85 -12.19
C CYS A 393 15.48 -6.38 -13.64
N GLU A 394 16.56 -6.14 -14.38
CA GLU A 394 16.79 -6.77 -15.68
C GLU A 394 17.90 -7.83 -15.57
N ILE A 395 17.64 -9.04 -16.08
CA ILE A 395 18.52 -10.19 -15.96
C ILE A 395 18.81 -10.74 -17.36
N SER A 396 20.10 -10.80 -17.71
CA SER A 396 20.54 -11.36 -18.98
C SER A 396 20.75 -12.87 -18.88
N ASN A 397 19.94 -13.65 -19.61
CA ASN A 397 20.09 -15.09 -19.77
C ASN A 397 20.81 -15.46 -21.09
N ALA A 398 21.87 -14.72 -21.41
CA ALA A 398 22.77 -15.00 -22.53
C ALA A 398 23.77 -16.12 -22.23
N GLY A 399 24.18 -16.27 -20.96
CA GLY A 399 25.17 -17.25 -20.51
C GLY A 399 24.57 -18.56 -19.99
N THR A 400 25.24 -19.16 -19.00
CA THR A 400 24.71 -20.35 -18.30
C THR A 400 23.56 -19.97 -17.36
N ILE A 401 22.68 -20.95 -17.11
CA ILE A 401 21.53 -20.74 -16.23
C ILE A 401 21.93 -20.37 -14.81
N ASP A 402 23.08 -20.84 -14.31
CA ASP A 402 23.57 -20.52 -12.98
C ASP A 402 23.95 -19.04 -12.80
N VAL A 403 24.42 -18.37 -13.87
CA VAL A 403 24.78 -16.95 -13.80
C VAL A 403 23.52 -16.10 -13.66
N ALA A 404 22.56 -16.28 -14.58
CA ALA A 404 21.27 -15.59 -14.51
C ALA A 404 20.49 -16.00 -13.25
N GLY A 405 20.61 -17.26 -12.84
CA GLY A 405 19.96 -17.83 -11.68
C GLY A 405 20.41 -17.15 -10.39
N ARG A 406 21.73 -16.98 -10.20
CA ARG A 406 22.27 -16.27 -9.04
C ARG A 406 21.83 -14.81 -9.00
N GLN A 407 21.74 -14.13 -10.14
CA GLN A 407 21.22 -12.76 -10.19
C GLN A 407 19.75 -12.70 -9.76
N LEU A 408 18.92 -13.63 -10.26
CA LEU A 408 17.52 -13.72 -9.85
C LEU A 408 17.40 -14.03 -8.36
N LEU A 409 18.15 -15.01 -7.86
CA LEU A 409 18.15 -15.40 -6.46
C LEU A 409 18.54 -14.25 -5.55
N GLN A 410 19.61 -13.52 -5.90
CA GLN A 410 20.03 -12.34 -5.16
C GLN A 410 18.91 -11.29 -5.11
N PHE A 411 18.20 -11.03 -6.22
CA PHE A 411 17.08 -10.10 -6.24
C PHE A 411 15.89 -10.59 -5.39
N LEU A 412 15.58 -11.89 -5.42
CA LEU A 412 14.51 -12.49 -4.64
C LEU A 412 14.81 -12.48 -3.13
N GLU A 413 16.06 -12.76 -2.72
CA GLU A 413 16.47 -12.84 -1.32
C GLU A 413 16.88 -11.48 -0.71
N ASN A 414 17.24 -10.51 -1.55
CA ASN A 414 17.42 -9.15 -1.08
C ASN A 414 16.07 -8.63 -0.58
N ASN A 415 15.94 -8.49 0.74
CA ASN A 415 14.84 -7.80 1.39
C ASN A 415 14.93 -6.31 1.06
N ALA A 416 14.65 -5.93 -0.18
CA ALA A 416 14.12 -4.61 -0.41
C ALA A 416 12.73 -4.63 0.26
N SER A 417 12.63 -4.09 1.47
CA SER A 417 11.44 -3.28 1.78
C SER A 417 11.17 -2.43 0.54
N PRO A 418 9.91 -2.17 0.15
CA PRO A 418 9.64 -1.26 -0.95
C PRO A 418 10.16 0.14 -0.56
N THR A 419 11.45 0.37 -0.74
CA THR A 419 12.06 1.67 -0.87
C THR A 419 11.50 2.17 -2.18
N LEU A 420 10.48 3.01 -2.06
CA LEU A 420 10.08 3.93 -3.11
C LEU A 420 11.37 4.43 -3.79
N PRO A 421 11.46 4.39 -5.13
CA PRO A 421 12.64 4.87 -5.82
C PRO A 421 12.94 6.29 -5.36
N ILE A 422 14.10 6.46 -4.72
CA ILE A 422 14.72 7.77 -4.56
C ILE A 422 15.26 8.09 -5.95
N ASP A 423 14.52 8.91 -6.69
CA ASP A 423 15.01 9.44 -7.95
C ASP A 423 16.27 10.27 -7.65
N PRO A 424 17.41 10.02 -8.31
CA PRO A 424 18.59 10.84 -8.12
C PRO A 424 18.41 12.18 -8.83
N GLN A 425 18.25 13.22 -8.00
CA GLN A 425 18.42 14.67 -8.26
C GLN A 425 17.27 15.42 -8.93
#